data_AF-A0A957D3E9-F1
#
_entry.id   AF-A0A957D3E9-F1
#
_cell.length_a   1.000
_cell.length_b   1.000
_cell.length_c   1.000
_cell.angle_alpha   90.00
_cell.angle_beta   90.00
_cell.angle_gamma   90.00
#
_symmetry.space_group_name_H-M   'P 1'
#
loop_
_entity.id
_entity.type
_entity.pdbx_description
1 polymer ?
#
loop_
_entity_poly.entity_id
_entity_poly.type
_entity_poly.pdbx_seq_one_letter_code
_entity_poly.pdbx_strand_id
1 'polypeptide(L)'
;TPMGICIHDFAIEPCPYHLNCVRGCPDYLRTKGNQRERQYLLQIRENTQQALAYANKQANEGNQDLAEAWVSHHEATLRGIDAALTVDDCDWVEAGERVNLQTIPLPVLTTIEETNDG
;
A
#
# COMPACT_ATOMS: atom_id res chain seq x y z
N THR A 1 -2.07 -13.40 3.55
CA THR A 1 -3.18 -12.45 3.82
C THR A 1 -3.99 -12.30 2.53
N PRO A 2 -5.14 -11.60 2.49
CA PRO A 2 -5.84 -11.38 1.22
C PRO A 2 -5.09 -10.44 0.25
N MET A 3 -4.17 -9.61 0.77
CA MET A 3 -3.36 -8.67 -0.02
C MET A 3 -2.14 -9.32 -0.70
N GLY A 4 -1.77 -10.54 -0.30
CA GLY A 4 -0.52 -11.19 -0.71
C GLY A 4 -0.06 -12.24 0.30
N ILE A 5 1.18 -12.69 0.18
CA ILE A 5 1.76 -13.72 1.03
C ILE A 5 2.56 -13.09 2.18
N CYS A 6 2.48 -13.70 3.36
CA CYS A 6 3.34 -13.39 4.49
C CYS A 6 4.26 -14.59 4.72
N ILE A 7 5.57 -14.36 4.86
CA ILE A 7 6.56 -15.41 5.14
C ILE A 7 7.02 -15.43 6.62
N HIS A 8 6.42 -14.60 7.46
CA HIS A 8 6.70 -14.54 8.90
C HIS A 8 6.44 -15.89 9.59
N ASP A 9 7.36 -16.30 10.46
CA ASP A 9 7.19 -17.50 11.27
C ASP A 9 6.42 -17.17 12.58
N PHE A 10 5.14 -17.50 12.57
CA PHE A 10 4.24 -17.27 13.70
C PHE A 10 4.46 -18.23 14.88
N ALA A 11 5.27 -19.28 14.73
CA ALA A 11 5.59 -20.18 15.85
C ALA A 11 6.58 -19.56 16.84
N ILE A 12 7.37 -18.56 16.39
CA ILE A 12 8.43 -17.93 17.16
C ILE A 12 7.92 -16.64 17.82
N GLU A 13 7.29 -15.74 17.05
CA GLU A 13 6.81 -14.46 17.57
C GLU A 13 5.56 -13.92 16.85
N PRO A 14 4.75 -13.06 17.49
CA PRO A 14 3.69 -12.33 16.80
C PRO A 14 4.25 -11.39 15.73
N CYS A 15 3.52 -11.22 14.62
CA CYS A 15 3.96 -10.32 13.54
C CYS A 15 3.92 -8.85 14.01
N PRO A 16 5.04 -8.10 13.94
CA PRO A 16 5.08 -6.69 14.33
C PRO A 16 4.30 -5.78 13.37
N TYR A 17 4.03 -6.25 12.15
CA TYR A 17 3.27 -5.56 11.10
C TYR A 17 1.82 -6.07 10.99
N HIS A 18 1.26 -6.65 12.05
CA HIS A 18 -0.12 -7.12 12.03
C HIS A 18 -1.07 -6.04 11.48
N LEU A 19 -1.84 -6.40 10.44
CA LEU A 19 -2.75 -5.53 9.66
C LEU A 19 -2.09 -4.37 8.90
N ASN A 20 -0.75 -4.28 8.88
CA ASN A 20 0.03 -3.22 8.23
C ASN A 20 0.99 -3.77 7.16
N CYS A 21 0.68 -4.94 6.57
CA CYS A 21 1.59 -5.66 5.67
C CYS A 21 2.12 -4.83 4.50
N VAL A 22 1.28 -3.98 3.90
CA VAL A 22 1.66 -3.13 2.76
C VAL A 22 2.56 -1.95 3.14
N ARG A 23 2.71 -1.65 4.44
CA ARG A 23 3.52 -0.52 4.94
C ARG A 23 4.98 -0.95 5.16
N GLY A 24 5.61 -1.47 4.12
CA GLY A 24 7.03 -1.84 4.14
C GLY A 24 7.36 -3.06 5.01
N CYS A 25 6.43 -3.98 5.21
CA CYS A 25 6.70 -5.24 5.90
C CYS A 25 7.73 -6.06 5.09
N PRO A 26 8.87 -6.47 5.68
CA PRO A 26 9.90 -7.24 4.98
C PRO A 26 9.43 -8.67 4.65
N ASP A 27 8.39 -9.17 5.33
CA ASP A 27 7.85 -10.51 5.10
C ASP A 27 6.66 -10.53 4.13
N TYR A 28 6.25 -9.36 3.63
CA TYR A 28 5.15 -9.25 2.67
C TYR A 28 5.64 -9.45 1.24
N LEU A 29 5.00 -10.38 0.53
CA LEU A 29 5.23 -10.67 -0.88
C LEU A 29 3.96 -10.46 -1.70
N ARG A 30 4.09 -9.81 -2.84
CA ARG A 30 3.04 -9.62 -3.84
C ARG A 30 3.25 -10.59 -5.01
N THR A 31 2.19 -11.24 -5.47
CA THR A 31 2.25 -12.18 -6.61
C THR A 31 1.82 -11.50 -7.92
N LYS A 32 2.72 -11.29 -8.88
CA LYS A 32 2.37 -10.62 -10.15
C LYS A 32 1.24 -11.34 -10.88
N GLY A 33 0.24 -10.59 -11.33
CA GLY A 33 -0.90 -11.12 -12.08
C GLY A 33 -1.95 -11.85 -11.23
N ASN A 34 -1.76 -11.94 -9.90
CA ASN A 34 -2.79 -12.50 -9.03
C ASN A 34 -3.98 -11.55 -8.90
N GLN A 35 -5.06 -11.86 -9.61
CA GLN A 35 -6.28 -11.04 -9.63
C GLN A 35 -6.97 -10.93 -8.27
N ARG A 36 -6.90 -11.97 -7.43
CA ARG A 36 -7.52 -11.94 -6.10
C ARG A 36 -6.82 -10.94 -5.19
N GLU A 37 -5.49 -10.98 -5.17
CA GLU A 37 -4.67 -10.01 -4.43
C GLU A 37 -4.91 -8.59 -4.95
N ARG A 38 -4.91 -8.39 -6.27
CA ARG A 38 -5.18 -7.09 -6.90
C ARG A 38 -6.55 -6.53 -6.53
N GLN A 39 -7.61 -7.32 -6.68
CA GLN A 39 -8.97 -6.91 -6.34
C GLN A 39 -9.09 -6.53 -4.86
N TYR A 40 -8.46 -7.30 -3.98
CA TYR A 40 -8.46 -6.97 -2.56
C TYR A 40 -7.70 -5.66 -2.28
N LEU A 41 -6.54 -5.44 -2.90
CA LEU A 41 -5.77 -4.20 -2.82
C LEU A 41 -6.59 -2.99 -3.28
N LEU A 42 -7.30 -3.10 -4.40
CA LEU A 42 -8.19 -2.04 -4.90
C LEU A 42 -9.33 -1.75 -3.91
N GLN A 43 -9.94 -2.79 -3.33
CA GLN A 43 -10.99 -2.63 -2.33
C GLN A 43 -10.50 -1.89 -1.08
N ILE A 44 -9.34 -2.29 -0.54
CA ILE A 44 -8.80 -1.61 0.64
C ILE A 44 -8.28 -0.21 0.30
N ARG A 45 -7.86 0.04 -0.94
CA ARG A 45 -7.49 1.39 -1.41
C ARG A 45 -8.67 2.32 -1.31
N GLU A 46 -9.83 1.91 -1.85
CA GLU A 46 -11.06 2.69 -1.79
C GLU A 46 -11.48 2.96 -0.34
N ASN A 47 -11.50 1.93 0.50
CA ASN A 47 -11.85 2.07 1.92
C ASN A 47 -10.89 3.02 2.65
N THR A 48 -9.59 2.95 2.34
CA THR A 48 -8.56 3.81 2.95
C THR A 48 -8.70 5.25 2.48
N GLN A 49 -9.05 5.49 1.20
CA GLN A 49 -9.32 6.83 0.68
C GLN A 49 -10.52 7.47 1.38
N GLN A 50 -11.60 6.71 1.61
CA GLN A 50 -12.76 7.19 2.37
C GLN A 50 -12.40 7.53 3.82
N ALA A 51 -11.59 6.67 4.48
CA ALA A 51 -11.13 6.91 5.84
C ALA A 51 -10.20 8.14 5.94
N LEU A 52 -9.31 8.33 4.97
CA LEU A 52 -8.46 9.52 4.87
C LEU A 52 -9.29 10.79 4.68
N ALA A 53 -10.30 10.77 3.80
CA ALA A 53 -11.20 11.90 3.61
C ALA A 53 -11.93 12.27 4.91
N TYR A 54 -12.38 11.27 5.68
CA TYR A 54 -12.98 11.49 6.99
C TYR A 54 -11.98 12.08 8.00
N ALA A 55 -10.76 11.54 8.08
CA ALA A 55 -9.72 12.04 8.97
C ALA A 55 -9.35 13.51 8.65
N ASN A 56 -9.21 13.84 7.36
CA ASN A 56 -8.97 15.21 6.91
C ASN A 56 -10.11 16.17 7.28
N LYS A 57 -11.37 15.70 7.16
CA LYS A 57 -12.51 16.50 7.61
C LYS A 57 -12.43 16.80 9.11
N GLN A 58 -12.08 15.80 9.94
CA GLN A 58 -11.91 16.00 11.39
C GLN A 58 -10.77 16.99 11.71
N ALA A 59 -9.66 16.92 10.98
CA ALA A 59 -8.57 17.88 11.13
C ALA A 59 -9.05 19.33 10.87
N ASN A 60 -9.83 19.52 9.81
CA ASN A 60 -10.39 20.82 9.42
C ASN A 60 -11.47 21.35 10.38
N GLU A 61 -12.12 20.46 11.15
CA GLU A 61 -13.14 20.81 12.16
C GLU A 61 -12.53 21.15 13.53
N GLY A 62 -11.20 21.33 13.62
CA GLY A 62 -10.51 21.74 14.83
C GLY A 62 -9.97 20.58 15.69
N ASN A 63 -10.08 19.34 15.22
CA ASN A 63 -9.53 18.15 15.89
C ASN A 63 -8.14 17.76 15.33
N GLN A 64 -7.34 18.74 14.90
CA GLN A 64 -6.09 18.51 14.16
C GLN A 64 -5.13 17.55 14.90
N ASP A 65 -4.83 17.81 16.17
CA ASP A 65 -3.88 16.99 16.95
C ASP A 65 -4.33 15.52 17.08
N LEU A 66 -5.64 15.27 17.11
CA LEU A 66 -6.20 13.93 17.17
C LEU A 66 -6.23 13.26 15.79
N ALA A 67 -6.42 14.04 14.73
CA ALA A 67 -6.60 13.54 13.37
C ALA A 67 -5.26 13.31 12.63
N GLU A 68 -4.19 14.02 12.97
CA GLU A 68 -2.90 13.96 12.26
C GLU A 68 -2.32 12.54 12.19
N ALA A 69 -2.36 11.80 13.30
CA ALA A 69 -1.89 10.41 13.34
C ALA A 69 -2.68 9.49 12.39
N TRP A 70 -3.98 9.74 12.23
CA TRP A 70 -4.86 8.97 11.34
C TRP A 70 -4.62 9.32 9.87
N VAL A 71 -4.44 10.61 9.57
CA VAL A 71 -4.06 11.09 8.24
C VAL A 71 -2.76 10.43 7.81
N SER A 72 -1.70 10.53 8.63
CA SER A 72 -0.39 9.93 8.36
C SER A 72 -0.49 8.41 8.18
N HIS A 73 -1.29 7.73 9.00
CA HIS A 73 -1.53 6.29 8.89
C HIS A 73 -2.17 5.91 7.55
N HIS A 74 -3.23 6.60 7.14
CA HIS A 74 -3.93 6.29 5.90
C HIS A 74 -3.09 6.62 4.67
N GLU A 75 -2.36 7.75 4.67
CA GLU A 75 -1.44 8.09 3.59
C GLU A 75 -0.31 7.06 3.44
N ALA A 76 0.29 6.61 4.54
CA ALA A 76 1.31 5.57 4.50
C ALA A 76 0.76 4.24 3.98
N THR A 77 -0.48 3.92 4.33
CA THR A 77 -1.17 2.74 3.83
C THR A 77 -1.44 2.83 2.33
N LEU A 78 -1.92 3.99 1.83
CA LEU A 78 -2.15 4.22 0.40
C LEU A 78 -0.86 4.10 -0.41
N ARG A 79 0.23 4.71 0.05
CA ARG A 79 1.55 4.57 -0.61
C ARG A 79 1.97 3.11 -0.74
N GLY A 80 1.77 2.32 0.32
CA GLY A 80 2.05 0.89 0.32
C GLY A 80 1.17 0.08 -0.65
N ILE A 81 -0.13 0.41 -0.70
CA ILE A 81 -1.08 -0.23 -1.62
C ILE A 81 -0.72 0.09 -3.07
N ASP A 82 -0.44 1.36 -3.37
CA ASP A 82 -0.07 1.81 -4.70
C ASP A 82 1.21 1.08 -5.17
N ALA A 83 2.24 1.00 -4.32
CA ALA A 83 3.44 0.22 -4.60
C ALA A 83 3.18 -1.29 -4.80
N ALA A 84 2.20 -1.86 -4.10
CA ALA A 84 1.80 -3.25 -4.31
C ALA A 84 1.06 -3.47 -5.64
N LEU A 85 0.36 -2.45 -6.13
CA LEU A 85 -0.36 -2.50 -7.40
C LEU A 85 0.58 -2.36 -8.61
N THR A 86 1.68 -1.61 -8.48
CA THR A 86 2.66 -1.45 -9.58
C THR A 86 3.38 -2.75 -9.95
N VAL A 87 3.37 -3.77 -9.09
CA VAL A 87 3.95 -5.10 -9.38
C VAL A 87 3.34 -5.71 -10.64
N ASP A 88 2.06 -5.47 -10.89
CA ASP A 88 1.40 -5.96 -12.10
C ASP A 88 1.99 -5.32 -13.38
N ASP A 89 2.58 -4.12 -13.27
CA ASP A 89 3.13 -3.33 -14.36
C ASP A 89 4.66 -3.46 -14.50
N CYS A 90 5.34 -4.21 -13.62
CA CYS A 90 6.79 -4.42 -13.71
C CYS A 90 7.18 -5.40 -14.83
N ASP A 91 7.82 -4.93 -15.89
CA ASP A 91 8.21 -5.76 -17.05
C ASP A 91 9.31 -6.80 -16.76
N TRP A 92 10.09 -6.61 -15.69
CA TRP A 92 11.15 -7.53 -15.27
C TRP A 92 10.69 -8.60 -14.26
N VAL A 93 9.41 -8.62 -13.91
CA VAL A 93 8.82 -9.62 -13.00
C VAL A 93 7.97 -10.56 -13.84
N GLU A 94 8.19 -11.86 -13.70
CA GLU A 94 7.41 -12.85 -14.46
C GLU A 94 6.01 -13.06 -13.85
N ALA A 95 5.04 -13.41 -14.69
CA ALA A 95 3.69 -13.69 -14.19
C ALA A 95 3.71 -14.84 -13.18
N GLY A 96 3.08 -14.65 -12.02
CA GLY A 96 3.08 -15.61 -10.90
C GLY A 96 4.31 -15.53 -9.99
N GLU A 97 5.32 -14.73 -10.34
CA GLU A 97 6.46 -14.47 -9.45
C GLU A 97 6.03 -13.70 -8.21
N ARG A 98 6.69 -14.00 -7.08
CA ARG A 98 6.47 -13.34 -5.79
C ARG A 98 7.59 -12.37 -5.52
N VAL A 99 7.25 -11.09 -5.40
CA VAL A 99 8.22 -10.03 -5.18
C VAL A 99 7.98 -9.33 -3.85
N ASN A 100 9.08 -8.96 -3.22
CA ASN A 100 9.05 -8.08 -2.06
C ASN A 100 9.03 -6.63 -2.56
N LEU A 101 8.18 -5.77 -1.99
CA LEU A 101 8.11 -4.37 -2.41
C LEU A 101 9.41 -3.60 -2.15
N GLN A 102 10.23 -4.04 -1.18
CA GLN A 102 11.54 -3.46 -0.90
C GLN A 102 12.61 -3.83 -1.93
N THR A 103 12.37 -4.86 -2.75
CA THR A 103 13.33 -5.34 -3.76
C THR A 103 12.98 -4.85 -5.17
N ILE A 104 11.89 -4.11 -5.34
CA ILE A 104 11.53 -3.51 -6.63
C ILE A 104 12.44 -2.30 -6.82
N PRO A 105 13.37 -2.30 -7.80
CA PRO A 105 14.12 -1.10 -8.12
C PRO A 105 13.11 -0.03 -8.55
N LEU A 106 13.10 1.11 -7.86
CA LEU A 106 12.37 2.30 -8.28
C LEU A 106 13.00 2.80 -9.59
N PRO A 107 12.30 2.68 -10.71
CA PRO A 107 12.04 3.88 -11.48
C PRO A 107 10.53 4.02 -11.72
N VAL A 108 10.10 5.24 -12.04
CA VAL A 108 8.73 5.63 -12.43
C VAL A 108 7.80 6.04 -11.27
N LEU A 109 8.18 7.11 -10.55
CA LEU A 109 7.21 8.03 -9.91
C LEU A 109 7.46 9.51 -10.27
N THR A 110 8.33 9.81 -11.24
CA THR A 110 8.68 11.19 -11.65
C THR A 110 8.24 11.55 -13.08
N THR A 111 7.08 11.07 -13.53
CA THR A 111 6.47 11.60 -14.76
C THR A 111 4.96 11.68 -14.63
N ILE A 112 4.50 12.51 -13.70
CA ILE A 112 3.29 13.28 -13.95
C ILE A 112 3.83 14.68 -14.25
N GLU A 113 4.19 14.90 -15.51
CA GLU A 113 4.45 16.26 -15.99
C GLU A 113 3.19 17.07 -15.73
N GLU A 114 3.38 18.20 -15.07
CA GLU A 114 2.42 19.29 -15.02
C GLU A 114 2.11 19.71 -16.46
N THR A 115 1.03 19.19 -17.06
CA THR A 115 0.40 19.87 -18.19
C THR A 115 -0.34 21.07 -17.63
N ASN A 116 0.42 22.12 -17.40
CA ASN A 116 -0.03 23.49 -17.27
C ASN A 116 -0.33 24.01 -18.69
N ASP A 117 -1.56 23.81 -19.15
CA ASP A 117 -2.10 24.53 -20.31
C ASP A 117 -3.02 25.63 -19.76
N GLY A 118 -2.57 26.87 -20.00
CA GLY A 118 -3.20 28.10 -19.50
C GLY A 118 -4.44 28.59 -20.26
#